data_AF-A0A062GPT0-F1
#
_entry.id   AF-A0A062GPT0-F1
#
_cell.length_a   1.000
_cell.length_b   1.000
_cell.length_c   1.000
_cell.angle_alpha   90.00
_cell.angle_beta   90.00
_cell.angle_gamma   90.00
#
_symmetry.space_group_name_H-M   'P 1'
#
loop_
_entity.id
_entity.type
_entity.pdbx_description
1 polymer ?
#
loop_
_entity_poly.entity_id
_entity_poly.type
_entity_poly.pdbx_seq_one_letter_code
_entity_poly.pdbx_strand_id
1 'polypeptide(L)'
;MALTETVGSLLLGGHRSIMGLFADVVIEENHSDELVITEHPVEKGSPISDHCYKAPPEVTMKIGWSESAGRMNGLIGNTFIGSDLSLLGIYQGLQALQGQRLIISTGKRLYTDMLIKSLKNVTDETSENALMIDIVFKKVFIVSTKETLVSITDQKNPEVTSDVVDTGTKQPKEVDKSFIGSLTGLGHAGGAYEWGF
;
A
#
# COMPACT_ATOMS: atom_id res chain seq x y z
N MET A 1 3.94 18.69 -21.54
CA MET A 1 2.57 19.19 -21.72
C MET A 1 1.50 18.09 -21.62
N ALA A 2 1.79 16.82 -21.96
CA ALA A 2 0.80 15.73 -21.90
C ALA A 2 0.33 15.34 -20.48
N LEU A 3 1.20 15.34 -19.46
CA LEU A 3 0.84 14.95 -18.09
C LEU A 3 -0.22 15.85 -17.46
N THR A 4 -0.19 17.16 -17.78
CA THR A 4 -1.13 18.14 -17.22
C THR A 4 -2.54 17.96 -17.79
N GLU A 5 -2.65 17.58 -19.06
CA GLU A 5 -3.95 17.30 -19.70
C GLU A 5 -4.54 15.98 -19.24
N THR A 6 -3.73 14.94 -19.01
CA THR A 6 -4.21 13.66 -18.45
C THR A 6 -4.73 13.83 -17.02
N VAL A 7 -4.02 14.58 -16.18
CA VAL A 7 -4.47 14.86 -14.80
C VAL A 7 -5.66 15.82 -14.81
N GLY A 8 -5.68 16.82 -15.70
CA GLY A 8 -6.82 17.74 -15.86
C GLY A 8 -8.08 17.06 -16.37
N SER A 9 -7.97 16.14 -17.33
CA SER A 9 -9.07 15.32 -17.83
C SER A 9 -9.59 14.34 -16.77
N LEU A 10 -8.69 13.76 -15.98
CA LEU A 10 -9.03 12.90 -14.83
C LEU A 10 -9.76 13.66 -13.72
N LEU A 11 -9.47 14.97 -13.55
CA LEU A 11 -10.03 15.80 -12.49
C LEU A 11 -11.27 16.62 -12.91
N LEU A 12 -11.44 16.94 -14.20
CA LEU A 12 -12.46 17.90 -14.67
C LEU A 12 -13.42 17.35 -15.73
N GLY A 13 -13.23 16.13 -16.21
CA GLY A 13 -14.11 15.50 -17.19
C GLY A 13 -14.88 14.33 -16.60
N GLY A 14 -16.17 14.19 -16.94
CA GLY A 14 -16.97 12.99 -16.63
C GLY A 14 -16.50 11.71 -17.36
N HIS A 15 -15.21 11.63 -17.69
CA HIS A 15 -14.58 10.51 -18.38
C HIS A 15 -14.23 9.43 -17.36
N ARG A 16 -14.71 8.23 -17.66
CA ARG A 16 -14.45 7.03 -16.88
C ARG A 16 -13.14 6.44 -17.35
N SER A 17 -12.21 6.18 -16.43
CA SER A 17 -10.90 5.65 -16.77
C SER A 17 -10.42 4.67 -15.73
N ILE A 18 -9.73 3.64 -16.20
CA ILE A 18 -9.08 2.61 -15.39
C ILE A 18 -7.59 2.78 -15.60
N MET A 19 -6.90 3.47 -14.69
CA MET A 19 -5.46 3.74 -14.83
C MET A 19 -5.09 4.41 -16.18
N GLY A 20 -5.96 5.27 -16.71
CA GLY A 20 -5.79 5.91 -18.02
C GLY A 20 -6.23 5.07 -19.23
N LEU A 21 -6.71 3.84 -19.04
CA LEU A 21 -7.45 3.10 -20.05
C LEU A 21 -8.90 3.61 -20.10
N PHE A 22 -9.34 3.99 -21.29
CA PHE A 22 -10.70 4.46 -21.53
C PHE A 22 -11.52 3.36 -22.21
N ALA A 23 -12.71 3.10 -21.67
CA ALA A 23 -13.69 2.23 -22.31
C ALA A 23 -14.46 3.01 -23.38
N ASP A 24 -14.86 2.33 -24.46
CA ASP A 24 -15.69 2.93 -25.50
C ASP A 24 -17.13 3.12 -24.98
N VAL A 25 -17.60 2.16 -24.18
CA VAL A 25 -18.91 2.21 -23.54
C VAL A 25 -18.84 1.68 -22.11
N VAL A 26 -19.60 2.32 -21.22
CA VAL A 26 -19.89 1.82 -19.87
C VAL A 26 -21.39 1.60 -19.79
N ILE A 27 -21.80 0.34 -19.71
CA ILE A 27 -23.21 -0.06 -19.66
C ILE A 27 -23.74 0.12 -18.24
N GLU A 28 -22.98 -0.34 -17.26
CA GLU A 28 -23.40 -0.36 -15.87
C GLU A 28 -22.22 0.02 -14.97
N GLU A 29 -22.49 0.85 -13.98
CA GLU A 29 -21.54 1.29 -12.95
C GLU A 29 -22.26 1.20 -11.60
N ASN A 30 -21.86 0.25 -10.77
CA ASN A 30 -22.47 -0.03 -9.48
C ASN A 30 -21.45 0.21 -8.36
N HIS A 31 -21.79 1.08 -7.42
CA HIS A 31 -20.96 1.46 -6.28
C HIS A 31 -21.52 0.88 -4.99
N SER A 32 -20.70 0.13 -4.26
CA SER A 32 -21.02 -0.39 -2.94
C SER A 32 -20.12 0.28 -1.89
N ASP A 33 -20.75 1.12 -1.07
CA ASP A 33 -20.14 1.75 0.10
C ASP A 33 -20.93 1.28 1.34
N GLU A 34 -20.26 0.63 2.30
CA GLU A 34 -20.89 0.09 3.51
C GLU A 34 -20.16 0.58 4.76
N LEU A 35 -20.93 0.98 5.78
CA LEU A 35 -20.43 1.28 7.12
C LEU A 35 -20.91 0.18 8.06
N VAL A 36 -19.97 -0.60 8.59
CA VAL A 36 -20.26 -1.68 9.54
C VAL A 36 -20.35 -1.07 10.93
N ILE A 37 -21.52 -1.24 11.57
CA ILE A 37 -21.81 -0.80 12.92
C ILE A 37 -21.82 -2.06 13.81
N THR A 38 -21.00 -2.11 14.85
CA THR A 38 -20.94 -3.28 15.73
C THR A 38 -22.12 -3.28 16.69
N GLU A 39 -22.84 -4.38 16.83
CA GLU A 39 -23.96 -4.50 17.76
C GLU A 39 -23.58 -5.39 18.95
N HIS A 40 -23.81 -4.88 20.16
CA HIS A 40 -23.68 -5.64 21.41
C HIS A 40 -25.08 -5.87 21.99
N PRO A 41 -25.55 -7.13 22.10
CA PRO A 41 -26.87 -7.43 22.63
C PRO A 41 -26.96 -7.10 24.12
N VAL A 42 -28.15 -6.69 24.57
CA VAL A 42 -28.45 -6.38 25.97
C VAL A 42 -29.66 -7.20 26.45
N GLU A 43 -29.73 -7.47 27.75
CA GLU A 43 -30.77 -8.31 28.35
C GLU A 43 -32.19 -7.72 28.18
N LYS A 44 -32.31 -6.39 28.19
CA LYS A 44 -33.57 -5.68 27.93
C LYS A 44 -33.30 -4.43 27.10
N GLY A 45 -34.10 -4.23 26.05
CA GLY A 45 -34.03 -3.06 25.17
C GLY A 45 -33.39 -3.38 23.82
N SER A 46 -32.97 -2.32 23.11
CA SER A 46 -32.32 -2.43 21.80
C SER A 46 -30.82 -2.71 21.98
N PRO A 47 -30.19 -3.50 21.09
CA PRO A 47 -28.74 -3.65 21.04
C PRO A 47 -28.04 -2.30 21.01
N ILE A 48 -26.91 -2.20 21.73
CA ILE A 48 -26.11 -0.97 21.84
C ILE A 48 -24.88 -1.12 20.94
N SER A 49 -24.45 -0.03 20.31
CA SER A 49 -23.22 0.02 19.51
C SER A 49 -22.19 0.94 20.15
N ASP A 50 -20.92 0.54 20.13
CA ASP A 50 -19.80 1.34 20.63
C ASP A 50 -18.71 1.58 19.57
N HIS A 51 -18.81 0.91 18.42
CA HIS A 51 -17.81 1.00 17.35
C HIS A 51 -18.44 0.92 15.97
N CYS A 52 -17.83 1.63 15.00
CA CYS A 52 -18.14 1.47 13.60
C CYS A 52 -16.89 1.66 12.75
N TYR A 53 -16.83 0.97 11.62
CA TYR A 53 -15.75 1.13 10.65
C TYR A 53 -16.29 1.01 9.21
N LYS A 54 -15.62 1.67 8.27
CA LYS A 54 -15.98 1.62 6.85
C LYS A 54 -15.45 0.34 6.23
N ALA A 55 -16.33 -0.41 5.56
CA ALA A 55 -15.90 -1.51 4.72
C ALA A 55 -15.11 -0.97 3.50
N PRO A 56 -14.14 -1.73 2.96
CA PRO A 56 -13.45 -1.32 1.75
C PRO A 56 -14.44 -1.19 0.59
N PRO A 57 -14.51 -0.03 -0.08
CA PRO A 57 -15.48 0.17 -1.16
C PRO A 57 -15.23 -0.80 -2.32
N GLU A 58 -16.31 -1.25 -2.93
CA GLU A 58 -16.33 -2.14 -4.09
C GLU A 58 -17.07 -1.44 -5.24
N VAL A 59 -16.53 -1.52 -6.45
CA VAL A 59 -17.13 -0.97 -7.66
C VAL A 59 -17.21 -2.08 -8.69
N THR A 60 -18.41 -2.34 -9.19
CA THR A 60 -18.64 -3.29 -10.29
C THR A 60 -19.00 -2.50 -11.53
N MET A 61 -18.31 -2.76 -12.64
CA MET A 61 -18.58 -2.10 -13.90
C MET A 61 -18.75 -3.12 -15.02
N LYS A 62 -19.73 -2.87 -15.89
CA LYS A 62 -19.89 -3.56 -17.17
C LYS A 62 -19.45 -2.63 -18.29
N ILE A 63 -18.35 -2.96 -18.93
CA ILE A 63 -17.68 -2.07 -19.88
C ILE A 63 -17.36 -2.78 -21.18
N GLY A 64 -17.36 -2.01 -22.26
CA GLY A 64 -17.22 -2.50 -23.62
C GLY A 64 -16.12 -1.78 -24.38
N TRP A 65 -15.39 -2.54 -25.20
CA TRP A 65 -14.53 -2.02 -26.25
C TRP A 65 -14.91 -2.61 -27.60
N SER A 66 -14.79 -1.82 -28.65
CA SER A 66 -14.99 -2.25 -30.03
C SER A 66 -13.67 -2.22 -30.79
N GLU A 67 -13.43 -3.23 -31.62
CA GLU A 67 -12.23 -3.26 -32.49
C GLU A 67 -12.16 -2.01 -33.40
N SER A 68 -13.31 -1.51 -33.85
CA SER A 68 -13.39 -0.32 -34.70
C SER A 68 -13.03 0.99 -33.96
N ALA A 69 -13.28 1.05 -32.65
CA ALA A 69 -13.01 2.24 -31.83
C ALA A 69 -11.58 2.23 -31.26
N GLY A 70 -10.99 1.05 -31.02
CA GLY A 70 -9.58 0.90 -30.63
C GLY A 70 -8.59 1.49 -31.66
N ARG A 71 -8.91 1.39 -32.96
CA ARG A 71 -8.12 1.99 -34.04
C ARG A 71 -8.11 3.52 -34.03
N MET A 72 -9.18 4.14 -33.53
CA MET A 72 -9.29 5.60 -33.38
C MET A 72 -8.58 6.07 -32.11
N ASN A 73 -8.69 5.32 -31.01
CA ASN A 73 -8.07 5.67 -29.73
C ASN A 73 -6.52 5.63 -29.80
N GLY A 74 -5.94 4.78 -30.64
CA GLY A 74 -4.48 4.78 -30.92
C GLY A 74 -3.94 6.03 -31.65
N LEU A 75 -4.81 6.87 -32.23
CA LEU A 75 -4.40 8.11 -32.92
C LEU A 75 -4.44 9.35 -32.00
N ILE A 76 -5.17 9.28 -30.87
CA ILE A 76 -5.43 10.40 -29.95
C ILE A 76 -5.01 10.13 -28.50
N GLY A 77 -4.80 8.87 -28.11
CA GLY A 77 -4.50 8.46 -26.74
C GLY A 77 -3.14 7.79 -26.62
N ASN A 78 -2.23 8.43 -25.88
CA ASN A 78 -0.95 7.85 -25.46
C ASN A 78 -1.19 6.82 -24.33
N THR A 79 -2.00 5.79 -24.59
CA THR A 79 -2.40 4.75 -23.64
C THR A 79 -1.17 3.89 -23.30
N PHE A 80 -1.04 3.49 -22.02
CA PHE A 80 0.06 2.65 -21.52
C PHE A 80 0.11 1.23 -22.12
N ILE A 81 -0.91 0.86 -22.88
CA ILE A 81 -1.01 -0.37 -23.65
C ILE A 81 -0.50 0.01 -25.05
N GLY A 82 0.55 -0.66 -25.53
CA GLY A 82 1.31 -0.29 -26.73
C GLY A 82 0.48 0.01 -27.98
N SER A 83 1.14 0.52 -29.02
CA SER A 83 0.56 1.07 -30.27
C SER A 83 -0.50 0.23 -30.99
N ASP A 84 -0.66 -1.05 -30.63
CA ASP A 84 -1.71 -1.93 -31.12
C ASP A 84 -2.82 -2.08 -30.07
N LEU A 85 -3.78 -1.14 -30.06
CA LEU A 85 -4.98 -1.17 -29.20
C LEU A 85 -6.01 -2.22 -29.67
N SER A 86 -5.55 -3.45 -29.91
CA SER A 86 -6.41 -4.60 -30.22
C SER A 86 -7.21 -5.04 -28.99
N LEU A 87 -8.38 -5.67 -29.21
CA LEU A 87 -9.19 -6.23 -28.13
C LEU A 87 -8.38 -7.21 -27.25
N LEU A 88 -7.49 -8.00 -27.88
CA LEU A 88 -6.58 -8.90 -27.18
C LEU A 88 -5.60 -8.13 -26.28
N GLY A 89 -5.00 -7.05 -26.79
CA GLY A 89 -4.08 -6.20 -26.03
C GLY A 89 -4.74 -5.53 -24.83
N ILE A 90 -6.00 -5.09 -24.99
CA ILE A 90 -6.79 -4.53 -23.88
C ILE A 90 -7.04 -5.59 -22.82
N TYR A 91 -7.48 -6.78 -23.21
CA TYR A 91 -7.73 -7.86 -22.26
C TYR A 91 -6.46 -8.29 -21.52
N GLN A 92 -5.33 -8.44 -22.23
CA GLN A 92 -4.03 -8.73 -21.64
C GLN A 92 -3.54 -7.60 -20.72
N GLY A 93 -3.77 -6.34 -21.10
CA GLY A 93 -3.47 -5.19 -20.27
C GLY A 93 -4.26 -5.21 -18.96
N LEU A 94 -5.56 -5.48 -19.02
CA LEU A 94 -6.41 -5.63 -17.84
C LEU A 94 -5.94 -6.79 -16.94
N GLN A 95 -5.51 -7.91 -17.52
CA GLN A 95 -4.89 -9.01 -16.77
C GLN A 95 -3.57 -8.59 -16.11
N ALA A 96 -2.69 -7.87 -16.82
CA ALA A 96 -1.42 -7.39 -16.27
C ALA A 96 -1.61 -6.36 -15.13
N LEU A 97 -2.71 -5.61 -15.18
CA LEU A 97 -3.13 -4.70 -14.10
C LEU A 97 -3.74 -5.45 -12.91
N GLN A 98 -4.10 -6.74 -13.05
CA GLN A 98 -4.48 -7.55 -11.88
C GLN A 98 -3.28 -7.68 -10.93
N GLY A 99 -3.46 -7.22 -9.69
CA GLY A 99 -2.42 -7.23 -8.67
C GLY A 99 -1.65 -5.92 -8.53
N GLN A 100 -1.81 -4.97 -9.46
CA GLN A 100 -1.29 -3.61 -9.31
C GLN A 100 -2.33 -2.69 -8.68
N ARG A 101 -1.88 -1.69 -7.91
CA ARG A 101 -2.77 -0.67 -7.36
C ARG A 101 -3.18 0.30 -8.46
N LEU A 102 -4.48 0.44 -8.65
CA LEU A 102 -5.06 1.24 -9.71
C LEU A 102 -5.74 2.47 -9.14
N ILE A 103 -5.73 3.52 -9.96
CA ILE A 103 -6.58 4.69 -9.81
C ILE A 103 -7.72 4.53 -10.82
N ILE A 104 -8.96 4.62 -10.33
CA ILE A 104 -10.16 4.44 -11.15
C ILE A 104 -10.97 5.72 -11.04
N SER A 105 -11.16 6.39 -12.16
CA SER A 105 -12.09 7.51 -12.24
C SER A 105 -13.43 7.00 -12.75
N THR A 106 -14.49 7.26 -11.99
CA THR A 106 -15.85 6.96 -12.41
C THR A 106 -16.67 8.24 -12.58
N GLY A 107 -17.93 8.12 -13.02
CA GLY A 107 -18.80 9.30 -13.14
C GLY A 107 -19.18 9.93 -11.79
N LYS A 108 -18.92 9.25 -10.67
CA LYS A 108 -19.32 9.70 -9.32
C LYS A 108 -18.16 10.01 -8.39
N ARG A 109 -17.07 9.24 -8.50
CA ARG A 109 -15.95 9.33 -7.55
C ARG A 109 -14.65 8.86 -8.19
N LEU A 110 -13.55 9.51 -7.82
CA LEU A 110 -12.20 9.00 -8.03
C LEU A 110 -11.82 8.02 -6.91
N TYR A 111 -11.53 6.78 -7.28
CA TYR A 111 -11.07 5.74 -6.36
C TYR A 111 -9.56 5.56 -6.47
N THR A 112 -8.87 5.56 -5.33
CA THR A 112 -7.44 5.23 -5.22
C THR A 112 -7.25 3.88 -4.54
N ASP A 113 -6.10 3.24 -4.79
CA ASP A 113 -5.70 1.98 -4.15
C ASP A 113 -6.69 0.83 -4.39
N MET A 114 -7.28 0.82 -5.59
CA MET A 114 -8.18 -0.24 -6.03
C MET A 114 -7.38 -1.39 -6.65
N LEU A 115 -7.83 -2.62 -6.43
CA LEU A 115 -7.37 -3.79 -7.16
C LEU A 115 -8.51 -4.36 -7.99
N ILE A 116 -8.18 -4.98 -9.12
CA ILE A 116 -9.11 -5.82 -9.88
C ILE A 116 -9.29 -7.14 -9.12
N LYS A 117 -10.50 -7.38 -8.61
CA LYS A 117 -10.89 -8.61 -7.89
C LYS A 117 -11.30 -9.71 -8.87
N SER A 118 -12.03 -9.36 -9.93
CA SER A 118 -12.43 -10.32 -10.97
C SER A 118 -12.58 -9.64 -12.32
N LEU A 119 -12.18 -10.37 -13.37
CA LEU A 119 -12.45 -10.05 -14.77
C LEU A 119 -13.27 -11.21 -15.36
N LYS A 120 -14.48 -10.92 -15.84
CA LYS A 120 -15.31 -11.91 -16.53
C LYS A 120 -15.71 -11.38 -17.89
N ASN A 121 -15.41 -12.13 -18.93
CA ASN A 121 -15.83 -11.86 -20.30
C ASN A 121 -16.75 -12.99 -20.77
N VAL A 122 -17.77 -12.66 -21.54
CA VAL A 122 -18.63 -13.62 -22.24
C VAL A 122 -18.67 -13.18 -23.69
N THR A 123 -18.24 -14.06 -24.59
CA THR A 123 -18.29 -13.84 -26.03
C THR A 123 -19.38 -14.73 -26.62
N ASP A 124 -20.29 -14.12 -27.37
CA ASP A 124 -21.36 -14.75 -28.13
C ASP A 124 -21.27 -14.35 -29.61
N GLU A 125 -22.17 -14.90 -30.44
CA GLU A 125 -22.22 -14.63 -31.89
C GLU A 125 -22.37 -13.13 -32.23
N THR A 126 -22.91 -12.33 -31.31
CA THR A 126 -23.14 -10.89 -31.53
C THR A 126 -22.01 -10.01 -31.01
N SER A 127 -21.13 -10.55 -30.17
CA SER A 127 -20.06 -9.83 -29.47
C SER A 127 -18.66 -10.28 -29.86
N GLU A 128 -18.49 -11.09 -30.91
CA GLU A 128 -17.16 -11.57 -31.34
C GLU A 128 -16.15 -10.42 -31.58
N ASN A 129 -16.59 -9.32 -32.19
CA ASN A 129 -15.76 -8.14 -32.50
C ASN A 129 -15.83 -7.05 -31.42
N ALA A 130 -16.32 -7.39 -30.22
CA ALA A 130 -16.43 -6.50 -29.08
C ALA A 130 -15.96 -7.19 -27.80
N LEU A 131 -15.21 -6.48 -26.97
CA LEU A 131 -14.78 -6.98 -25.68
C LEU A 131 -15.71 -6.43 -24.60
N MET A 132 -16.61 -7.28 -24.09
CA MET A 132 -17.58 -6.93 -23.05
C MET A 132 -17.18 -7.58 -21.73
N ILE A 133 -16.75 -6.78 -20.75
CA ILE A 133 -16.20 -7.31 -19.50
C ILE A 133 -17.00 -6.79 -18.31
N ASP A 134 -17.39 -7.74 -17.45
CA ASP A 134 -17.80 -7.50 -16.09
C ASP A 134 -16.55 -7.46 -15.20
N ILE A 135 -16.19 -6.26 -14.72
CA ILE A 135 -15.04 -6.06 -13.85
C ILE A 135 -15.50 -5.67 -12.45
N VAL A 136 -14.93 -6.34 -11.45
CA VAL A 136 -15.11 -5.97 -10.04
C VAL A 136 -13.80 -5.42 -9.51
N PHE A 137 -13.86 -4.22 -8.95
CA PHE A 137 -12.75 -3.55 -8.29
C PHE A 137 -13.02 -3.44 -6.80
N LYS A 138 -12.01 -3.71 -5.98
CA LYS A 138 -12.10 -3.58 -4.53
C LYS A 138 -10.92 -2.80 -3.98
N LYS A 139 -11.19 -1.87 -3.07
CA LYS A 139 -10.12 -1.13 -2.38
C LYS A 139 -9.37 -2.06 -1.43
N VAL A 140 -8.05 -1.91 -1.40
CA VAL A 140 -7.20 -2.62 -0.43
C VAL A 140 -6.41 -1.62 0.41
N PHE A 141 -6.49 -1.77 1.72
CA PHE A 141 -5.69 -1.01 2.67
C PHE A 141 -4.45 -1.84 3.02
N ILE A 142 -3.29 -1.44 2.50
CA ILE A 142 -2.01 -2.05 2.86
C ILE A 142 -1.27 -1.08 3.77
N VAL A 143 -0.95 -1.53 4.98
CA VAL A 143 -0.11 -0.78 5.91
C VAL A 143 1.34 -0.93 5.47
N SER A 144 2.01 0.18 5.20
CA SER A 144 3.45 0.19 4.94
C SER A 144 4.18 0.20 6.29
N THR A 145 4.79 -0.92 6.66
CA THR A 145 5.67 -0.98 7.82
C THR A 145 7.03 -0.43 7.41
N LYS A 146 7.33 0.81 7.80
CA LYS A 146 8.66 1.38 7.59
C LYS A 146 9.60 0.80 8.63
N GLU A 147 10.39 -0.19 8.24
CA GLU A 147 11.49 -0.69 9.07
C GLU A 147 12.53 0.43 9.20
N THR A 148 12.76 0.88 10.43
CA THR A 148 13.84 1.82 10.73
C THR A 148 15.01 1.00 11.24
N LEU A 149 16.11 0.99 10.49
CA LEU A 149 17.37 0.45 10.97
C LEU A 149 17.85 1.34 12.12
N VAL A 150 17.82 0.83 13.34
CA VAL A 150 18.37 1.52 14.50
C VAL A 150 19.89 1.45 14.37
N SER A 151 20.54 2.59 14.14
CA SER A 151 22.00 2.66 14.17
C SER A 151 22.49 2.52 15.61
N ILE A 152 23.32 1.51 15.85
CA ILE A 152 24.00 1.24 17.13
C ILE A 152 24.90 2.38 17.63
N THR A 153 25.17 3.40 16.79
CA THR A 153 26.12 4.48 17.08
C THR A 153 25.60 5.48 18.13
N ASP A 154 24.27 5.68 18.22
CA ASP A 154 23.65 6.69 19.09
C ASP A 154 22.84 6.06 20.23
N GLN A 155 23.31 4.93 20.76
CA GLN A 155 22.71 4.35 21.95
C GLN A 155 23.11 5.17 23.19
N LYS A 156 22.11 5.64 23.97
CA LYS A 156 22.34 6.40 25.21
C LYS A 156 23.19 5.62 26.22
N ASN A 157 23.04 4.29 26.27
CA ASN A 157 23.78 3.37 27.13
C ASN A 157 24.15 2.09 26.34
N PRO A 158 25.23 2.12 25.53
CA PRO A 158 25.58 1.00 24.65
C PRO A 158 25.95 -0.28 25.43
N GLU A 159 26.32 -0.18 26.70
CA GLU A 159 26.68 -1.33 27.55
C GLU A 159 25.50 -2.24 27.93
N VAL A 160 24.26 -1.74 27.87
CA VAL A 160 23.06 -2.48 28.30
C VAL A 160 22.16 -2.87 27.12
N THR A 161 22.29 -2.17 25.99
CA THR A 161 21.36 -2.30 24.83
C THR A 161 22.02 -2.74 23.53
N SER A 162 23.32 -3.05 23.54
CA SER A 162 24.00 -3.67 22.40
C SER A 162 24.11 -5.18 22.58
N ASP A 163 24.11 -5.90 21.46
CA ASP A 163 24.48 -7.32 21.47
C ASP A 163 25.90 -7.48 22.04
N VAL A 164 26.16 -8.58 22.77
CA VAL A 164 27.47 -8.85 23.36
C VAL A 164 28.49 -9.05 22.24
N VAL A 165 29.27 -8.01 21.95
CA VAL A 165 30.41 -8.08 21.04
C VAL A 165 31.63 -8.50 21.84
N ASP A 166 32.18 -9.68 21.54
CA ASP A 166 33.44 -10.16 22.08
C ASP A 166 34.57 -9.21 21.66
N THR A 167 35.02 -8.38 22.60
CA THR A 167 36.06 -7.35 22.37
C THR A 167 37.46 -7.84 22.75
N GLY A 168 37.64 -9.15 22.93
CA GLY A 168 38.92 -9.74 23.31
C GLY A 168 39.40 -9.30 24.70
N THR A 169 40.62 -9.71 25.07
CA THR A 169 41.20 -9.42 26.39
C THR A 169 41.54 -7.94 26.52
N LYS A 170 40.68 -7.15 27.17
CA LYS A 170 40.99 -5.76 27.53
C LYS A 170 42.05 -5.74 28.62
N GLN A 171 43.18 -5.08 28.35
CA GLN A 171 44.22 -4.85 29.36
C GLN A 171 43.66 -3.95 30.48
N PRO A 172 43.83 -4.32 31.76
CA PRO A 172 43.43 -3.44 32.85
C PRO A 172 44.26 -2.15 32.78
N LYS A 173 43.58 -1.01 32.78
CA LYS A 173 44.22 0.30 32.93
C LYS A 173 44.80 0.36 34.35
N GLU A 174 46.09 0.64 34.44
CA GLU A 174 46.78 0.74 35.72
C GLU A 174 46.15 1.86 36.55
N VAL A 175 45.65 1.52 37.73
CA VAL A 175 45.09 2.48 38.69
C VAL A 175 46.25 3.18 39.38
N ASP A 176 46.26 4.52 39.36
CA ASP A 176 47.24 5.33 40.07
C ASP A 176 47.24 4.98 41.56
N LYS A 177 48.31 4.34 42.02
CA LYS A 177 48.49 4.03 43.44
C LYS A 177 48.84 5.31 44.19
N SER A 178 48.03 5.68 45.18
CA SER A 178 48.31 6.84 46.02
C SER A 178 49.63 6.68 46.77
N PHE A 179 50.35 7.79 46.98
CA PHE A 179 51.68 7.87 47.60
C PHE A 179 51.78 7.21 49.00
N ILE A 180 50.66 7.10 49.72
CA ILE A 180 50.61 6.43 51.04
C ILE A 180 50.63 4.89 50.90
N GLY A 181 50.10 4.36 49.79
CA GLY A 181 50.11 2.92 49.50
C GLY A 181 51.47 2.37 49.09
N SER A 182 52.37 3.21 48.56
CA SER A 182 53.74 2.80 48.22
C SER A 182 54.72 2.87 49.40
N LEU A 183 54.44 3.70 50.41
CA LEU A 183 55.34 3.91 51.55
C LEU A 183 55.17 2.90 52.69
N THR A 184 53.99 2.28 52.82
CA THR A 184 53.66 1.41 53.97
C THR A 184 53.60 -0.09 53.65
N GLY A 185 53.74 -0.47 52.38
CA GLY A 185 53.78 -1.89 51.97
C GLY A 185 52.53 -2.72 52.31
N LEU A 186 51.44 -2.10 52.76
CA LEU A 186 50.23 -2.77 53.25
C LEU A 186 49.02 -2.64 52.30
N GLY A 187 49.22 -2.16 51.07
CA GLY A 187 48.16 -2.02 50.06
C GLY A 187 48.00 -3.24 49.15
N HIS A 188 47.76 -4.42 49.72
CA HIS A 188 47.27 -5.59 48.97
C HIS A 188 46.27 -6.37 49.83
N ALA A 189 45.14 -5.73 50.15
CA ALA A 189 43.97 -6.46 50.63
C ALA A 189 42.71 -5.61 50.46
N GLY A 190 41.75 -6.13 49.68
CA GLY A 190 40.35 -5.74 49.74
C GLY A 190 39.92 -4.70 48.72
N GLY A 191 39.10 -5.12 47.76
CA GLY A 191 38.36 -4.22 46.87
C GLY A 191 37.42 -3.33 47.67
N ALA A 192 37.45 -2.03 47.39
CA ALA A 192 36.49 -1.08 47.90
C ALA A 192 35.17 -1.24 47.13
N TYR A 193 34.08 -1.47 47.85
CA TYR A 193 32.71 -1.39 47.33
C TYR A 193 32.28 0.08 47.36
N GLU A 194 31.87 0.63 46.21
CA GLU A 194 31.15 1.90 46.17
C GLU A 194 29.66 1.67 46.38
N TRP A 195 29.10 2.31 47.41
CA TRP A 195 27.66 2.49 47.60
C TRP A 195 27.24 3.78 46.90
N GLY A 196 26.41 3.68 45.87
CA GLY A 196 25.77 4.84 45.24
C GLY A 196 24.37 5.08 45.83
N PHE A 197 24.12 6.31 46.26
CA PHE A 197 22.77 6.90 46.38
C PHE A 197 22.41 7.59 45.06
#